data_AF-A0A6H9HRN1-F1
#
_entry.id   AF-A0A6H9HRN1-F1
#
_cell.length_a   1.000
_cell.length_b   1.000
_cell.length_c   1.000
_cell.angle_alpha   90.00
_cell.angle_beta   90.00
_cell.angle_gamma   90.00
#
_symmetry.space_group_name_H-M   'P 1'
#
loop_
_entity.id
_entity.type
_entity.pdbx_description
1 polymer ?
#
loop_
_entity_poly.entity_id
_entity_poly.type
_entity_poly.pdbx_seq_one_letter_code
_entity_poly.pdbx_strand_id
1 'polypeptide(L)'
;MTDSPQSQRQLALLALGVVFGDIGTSPLYAFRAALAISPAMAQPENVLGALSLVVWALIIVVCIKYVAVVLTADNRGEGGVLALATLVLGGRVARGRVLIGSMGLLGAALFFADGAITPAISVLSAVEGLTVSQPSLDWLVVPLTLVVLLFLFRFQAQGTARIG
;
A
#
# COMPACT_ATOMS: atom_id res chain seq x y z
N MET A 1 -2.95 27.13 -22.01
CA MET A 1 -3.72 26.55 -20.88
C MET A 1 -4.96 25.93 -21.47
N THR A 2 -4.89 24.65 -21.81
CA THR A 2 -6.01 23.88 -22.36
C THR A 2 -6.14 22.64 -21.48
N ASP A 3 -6.90 22.75 -20.40
CA ASP A 3 -7.35 21.59 -19.63
C ASP A 3 -8.36 20.84 -20.50
N SER A 4 -7.92 19.78 -21.17
CA SER A 4 -8.84 18.81 -21.75
C SER A 4 -9.61 18.15 -20.60
N PRO A 5 -10.94 18.01 -20.67
CA PRO A 5 -11.71 17.28 -19.67
C PRO A 5 -11.31 15.81 -19.76
N GLN A 6 -10.36 15.38 -18.93
CA GLN A 6 -10.10 13.97 -18.73
C GLN A 6 -11.40 13.33 -18.24
N SER A 7 -11.82 12.26 -18.93
CA SER A 7 -13.06 11.58 -18.58
C SER A 7 -12.91 11.06 -17.15
N GLN A 8 -13.87 11.37 -16.26
CA GLN A 8 -13.89 10.83 -14.88
C GLN A 8 -13.69 9.32 -14.83
N ARG A 9 -14.06 8.59 -15.90
CA ARG A 9 -13.83 7.15 -16.06
C ARG A 9 -12.34 6.80 -16.19
N GLN A 10 -11.55 7.60 -16.88
CA GLN A 10 -10.10 7.39 -17.01
C GLN A 10 -9.38 7.59 -15.67
N LEU A 11 -9.73 8.65 -14.95
CA LEU A 11 -9.20 8.89 -13.60
C LEU A 11 -9.59 7.79 -12.63
N ALA A 12 -10.85 7.33 -12.67
CA ALA A 12 -11.29 6.20 -11.86
C ALA A 12 -10.53 4.91 -12.18
N LEU A 13 -10.30 4.60 -13.46
CA LEU A 13 -9.54 3.41 -13.88
C LEU A 13 -8.08 3.48 -13.42
N LEU A 14 -7.43 4.65 -13.54
CA LEU A 14 -6.06 4.85 -13.06
C LEU A 14 -5.97 4.69 -11.55
N ALA A 15 -6.86 5.33 -10.79
CA ALA A 15 -6.90 5.21 -9.34
C ALA A 15 -7.16 3.76 -8.90
N LEU A 16 -8.07 3.07 -9.58
CA LEU A 16 -8.38 1.67 -9.31
C LEU A 16 -7.16 0.77 -9.56
N GLY A 17 -6.43 1.00 -10.66
CA GLY A 17 -5.18 0.29 -10.97
C GLY A 17 -4.10 0.49 -9.91
N VAL A 18 -3.92 1.73 -9.43
CA VAL A 18 -2.98 2.03 -8.34
C VAL A 18 -3.37 1.33 -7.04
N VAL A 19 -4.65 1.40 -6.64
CA VAL A 19 -5.15 0.79 -5.41
C VAL A 19 -5.03 -0.74 -5.45
N PHE A 20 -5.41 -1.37 -6.57
CA PHE A 20 -5.25 -2.82 -6.71
C PHE A 20 -3.78 -3.26 -6.76
N GLY A 21 -2.89 -2.42 -7.31
CA GLY A 21 -1.45 -2.65 -7.28
C GLY A 21 -0.89 -2.66 -5.85
N ASP A 22 -1.25 -1.66 -5.05
CA ASP A 22 -0.82 -1.54 -3.65
C ASP A 22 -1.30 -2.74 -2.79
N ILE A 23 -2.59 -3.09 -2.90
CA ILE A 23 -3.18 -4.23 -2.18
C ILE A 23 -2.49 -5.57 -2.49
N GLY A 24 -1.99 -5.74 -3.72
CA GLY A 24 -1.39 -6.99 -4.19
C GLY A 24 0.05 -7.24 -3.73
N THR A 25 0.80 -6.20 -3.37
CA THR A 25 2.23 -6.32 -3.05
C THR A 25 2.50 -6.98 -1.71
N SER A 26 1.73 -6.60 -0.68
CA SER A 26 1.89 -7.11 0.69
C SER A 26 1.64 -8.62 0.83
N PRO A 27 0.57 -9.20 0.24
CA PRO A 27 0.39 -10.66 0.27
C PRO A 27 1.49 -11.43 -0.45
N LEU A 28 2.05 -10.87 -1.54
CA LEU A 28 3.12 -11.51 -2.31
C LEU A 28 4.39 -11.68 -1.46
N TYR A 29 4.78 -10.65 -0.71
CA TYR A 29 5.90 -10.74 0.22
C TYR A 29 5.60 -11.64 1.41
N ALA A 30 4.41 -11.52 2.01
CA ALA A 30 4.03 -12.38 3.13
C ALA A 30 4.07 -13.87 2.72
N PHE A 31 3.59 -14.18 1.52
CA PHE A 31 3.62 -15.53 0.95
C PHE A 31 5.06 -16.01 0.71
N ARG A 32 5.89 -15.20 0.03
CA ARG A 32 7.30 -15.53 -0.18
C ARG A 32 8.04 -15.74 1.15
N ALA A 33 7.83 -14.88 2.13
CA ALA A 33 8.43 -14.98 3.45
C ALA A 33 7.98 -16.26 4.18
N ALA A 34 6.69 -16.62 4.10
CA ALA A 34 6.18 -17.84 4.69
C ALA A 34 6.81 -19.10 4.07
N LEU A 35 7.02 -19.12 2.76
CA LEU A 35 7.67 -20.23 2.06
C LEU A 35 9.18 -20.32 2.35
N ALA A 36 9.82 -19.20 2.67
CA ALA A 36 11.25 -19.15 2.99
C ALA A 36 11.60 -19.69 4.38
N ILE A 37 10.61 -19.95 5.25
CA ILE A 37 10.84 -20.43 6.63
C ILE A 37 11.47 -21.83 6.66
N SER A 38 11.04 -22.71 5.76
CA SER A 38 11.54 -24.09 5.71
C SER A 38 11.33 -24.71 4.33
N PRO A 39 12.23 -25.57 3.83
CA PRO A 39 12.04 -26.30 2.58
C PRO A 39 10.73 -27.11 2.53
N ALA A 40 10.23 -27.55 3.69
CA ALA A 40 8.94 -28.26 3.80
C ALA A 40 7.74 -27.38 3.42
N MET A 41 7.86 -26.06 3.52
CA MET A 41 6.79 -25.12 3.12
C MET A 41 6.61 -25.05 1.60
N ALA A 42 7.62 -25.44 0.82
CA ALA A 42 7.54 -25.49 -0.64
C ALA A 42 6.76 -26.71 -1.18
N GLN A 43 6.18 -27.55 -0.30
CA GLN A 43 5.33 -28.65 -0.73
C GLN A 43 3.97 -28.14 -1.27
N PRO A 44 3.39 -28.78 -2.30
CA PRO A 44 2.17 -28.30 -2.97
C PRO A 44 1.01 -28.03 -2.02
N GLU A 45 0.84 -28.88 -1.01
CA GLU A 45 -0.19 -28.73 0.04
C GLU A 45 -0.02 -27.46 0.87
N ASN A 46 1.21 -27.13 1.27
CA ASN A 46 1.52 -25.95 2.06
C ASN A 46 1.43 -24.67 1.24
N VAL A 47 1.82 -24.73 -0.03
CA VAL A 47 1.66 -23.63 -1.00
C VAL A 47 0.17 -23.31 -1.20
N LEU A 48 -0.67 -24.32 -1.43
CA LEU A 48 -2.12 -24.14 -1.57
C LEU A 48 -2.77 -23.66 -0.27
N GLY A 49 -2.32 -24.16 0.89
CA GLY A 49 -2.76 -23.71 2.20
C GLY A 49 -2.46 -22.23 2.44
N ALA A 50 -1.22 -21.80 2.19
CA ALA A 50 -0.82 -20.40 2.31
C ALA A 50 -1.56 -19.49 1.32
N LEU A 51 -1.79 -19.95 0.09
CA LEU A 51 -2.53 -19.18 -0.92
C LEU A 51 -4.01 -19.04 -0.53
N SER A 52 -4.61 -20.09 0.02
CA SER A 52 -5.97 -20.04 0.59
C SER A 52 -6.07 -19.04 1.74
N LEU A 53 -5.09 -19.03 2.66
CA LEU A 53 -5.03 -18.05 3.75
C LEU A 53 -4.94 -16.62 3.24
N VAL A 54 -4.13 -16.37 2.20
CA VAL A 54 -4.04 -15.05 1.55
C VAL A 54 -5.40 -14.65 0.97
N VAL A 55 -6.06 -15.54 0.23
CA VAL A 55 -7.39 -15.27 -0.35
C VAL A 55 -8.41 -14.93 0.73
N TRP A 56 -8.51 -15.75 1.78
CA TRP A 56 -9.45 -15.49 2.88
C TRP A 56 -9.10 -14.23 3.66
N ALA A 57 -7.82 -13.94 3.87
CA ALA A 57 -7.38 -12.71 4.52
C ALA A 57 -7.79 -11.48 3.69
N LEU A 58 -7.60 -11.49 2.37
CA LEU A 58 -8.04 -10.41 1.50
C LEU A 58 -9.57 -10.22 1.55
N ILE A 59 -10.34 -11.32 1.50
CA ILE A 59 -11.81 -11.23 1.59
C ILE A 59 -12.25 -10.66 2.94
N ILE A 60 -11.74 -11.20 4.06
CA ILE A 60 -12.20 -10.80 5.39
C ILE A 60 -11.70 -9.39 5.74
N VAL A 61 -10.42 -9.10 5.47
CA VAL A 61 -9.81 -7.83 5.85
C VAL A 61 -10.17 -6.74 4.86
N VAL A 62 -9.91 -6.93 3.56
CA VAL A 62 -10.06 -5.86 2.56
C VAL A 62 -11.51 -5.71 2.11
N CYS A 63 -12.26 -6.81 1.91
CA CYS A 63 -13.65 -6.69 1.47
C CYS A 63 -14.59 -6.46 2.67
N ILE A 64 -14.58 -7.35 3.67
CA ILE A 64 -15.60 -7.32 4.73
C ILE A 64 -15.29 -6.23 5.78
N LYS A 65 -14.12 -6.27 6.43
CA LYS A 65 -13.76 -5.35 7.52
C LYS A 65 -13.75 -3.90 7.03
N TYR A 66 -13.11 -3.62 5.89
CA TYR A 66 -13.05 -2.26 5.38
C TYR A 66 -14.43 -1.72 5.00
N VAL A 67 -15.27 -2.49 4.31
CA VAL A 67 -16.62 -2.03 3.93
C VAL A 67 -17.53 -1.88 5.16
N ALA A 68 -17.51 -2.84 6.08
CA ALA A 68 -18.43 -2.83 7.23
C ALA A 68 -18.03 -1.83 8.33
N VAL A 69 -16.73 -1.56 8.50
CA VAL A 69 -16.22 -0.76 9.64
C VAL A 69 -15.52 0.52 9.18
N VAL A 70 -14.62 0.44 8.19
CA VAL A 70 -13.81 1.60 7.81
C VAL A 70 -14.64 2.61 7.01
N LEU A 71 -15.46 2.14 6.08
CA LEU A 71 -16.35 3.01 5.30
C LEU A 71 -17.54 3.55 6.11
N THR A 72 -17.90 2.91 7.22
CA THR A 72 -18.97 3.38 8.12
C THR A 72 -18.48 4.38 9.17
N ALA A 73 -17.17 4.38 9.46
CA ALA A 73 -16.52 5.35 10.33
C ALA A 73 -16.15 6.63 9.54
N ASP A 74 -17.16 7.32 9.01
CA ASP A 74 -16.99 8.65 8.42
C ASP A 74 -17.16 9.77 9.47
N ASN A 75 -16.63 10.95 9.18
CA ASN A 75 -16.97 12.16 9.90
C ASN A 75 -17.45 13.23 8.93
N ARG A 76 -18.77 13.41 8.81
CA ARG A 76 -19.40 14.42 7.95
C ARG A 76 -18.96 14.31 6.48
N GLY A 77 -18.76 13.09 5.99
CA GLY A 77 -18.34 12.85 4.61
C GLY A 77 -16.83 12.95 4.33
N GLU A 78 -16.00 13.31 5.32
CA GLU A 78 -14.56 13.14 5.25
C GLU A 78 -14.16 11.85 5.99
N GLY A 79 -13.68 10.87 5.23
CA GLY A 79 -13.21 9.58 5.75
C GLY A 79 -11.70 9.59 6.02
N GLY A 80 -11.26 8.68 6.89
CA GLY A 80 -9.85 8.34 7.03
C GLY A 80 -9.17 8.84 8.29
N VAL A 81 -7.94 8.35 8.51
CA VAL A 81 -7.14 8.58 9.71
C VAL A 81 -6.86 10.07 9.94
N LEU A 82 -6.72 10.85 8.87
CA LEU A 82 -6.48 12.30 8.92
C LEU A 82 -7.72 13.10 9.36
N ALA A 83 -8.92 12.74 8.89
CA ALA A 83 -10.18 13.38 9.33
C ALA A 83 -10.49 13.08 10.80
N LEU A 84 -10.15 11.87 11.26
CA LEU A 84 -10.26 11.48 12.67
C LEU A 84 -9.18 12.16 13.53
N ALA A 85 -7.96 12.32 13.03
CA ALA A 85 -6.90 13.05 13.72
C ALA A 85 -7.23 14.54 13.90
N THR A 86 -7.81 15.21 12.88
CA THR A 86 -8.22 16.62 12.97
C THR A 86 -9.42 16.83 13.89
N LEU A 87 -10.38 15.90 13.92
CA LEU A 87 -11.49 15.90 14.90
C LEU A 87 -11.01 15.81 16.35
N VAL A 88 -10.03 14.96 16.62
CA VAL A 88 -9.46 14.78 17.97
C VAL A 88 -8.70 16.02 18.41
N LEU A 89 -7.99 16.67 17.47
CA LEU A 89 -7.28 17.92 17.72
C LEU A 89 -8.23 19.13 17.85
N GLY A 90 -9.37 19.12 17.13
CA GLY A 90 -10.35 20.20 17.13
C GLY A 90 -11.49 20.07 18.15
N GLY A 91 -11.67 18.90 18.77
CA GLY A 91 -12.77 18.59 19.69
C GLY A 91 -12.51 18.95 21.16
N ARG A 92 -13.57 19.35 21.88
CA ARG A 92 -13.55 19.65 23.33
C ARG A 92 -13.56 18.40 24.22
N VAL A 93 -12.78 17.37 23.92
CA VAL A 93 -12.67 16.23 24.84
C VAL A 93 -11.71 16.64 25.98
N ALA A 94 -12.26 16.78 27.20
CA ALA A 94 -11.53 17.27 28.37
C ALA A 94 -10.73 16.16 29.10
N ARG A 95 -11.14 14.89 28.97
CA ARG A 95 -10.44 13.73 29.53
C ARG A 95 -9.81 12.89 28.42
N GLY A 96 -8.55 12.51 28.58
CA GLY A 96 -7.85 11.62 27.64
C GLY A 96 -7.32 12.29 26.36
N ARG A 97 -7.36 13.62 26.25
CA ARG A 97 -6.89 14.37 25.05
C ARG A 97 -5.47 14.00 24.62
N VAL A 98 -4.56 13.82 25.58
CA VAL A 98 -3.17 13.42 25.30
C VAL A 98 -3.11 12.02 24.70
N LEU A 99 -3.90 11.07 25.23
CA LEU A 99 -3.95 9.69 24.73
C LEU A 99 -4.57 9.61 23.34
N ILE A 100 -5.71 10.28 23.13
CA ILE A 100 -6.39 10.24 21.82
C ILE A 100 -5.56 11.01 20.78
N GLY A 101 -4.94 12.14 21.17
CA GLY A 101 -4.03 12.90 20.33
C GLY A 101 -2.77 12.12 19.95
N SER A 102 -2.17 11.37 20.88
CA SER A 102 -1.02 10.53 20.58
C SER A 102 -1.38 9.36 19.67
N MET A 103 -2.57 8.75 19.84
CA MET A 103 -3.07 7.73 18.91
C MET A 103 -3.30 8.29 17.50
N GLY A 104 -3.81 9.52 17.38
CA GLY A 104 -3.96 10.20 16.09
C GLY A 104 -2.61 10.50 15.42
N LEU A 105 -1.65 11.02 16.19
CA LEU A 105 -0.29 11.27 15.70
C LEU A 105 0.41 9.97 15.27
N LEU A 106 0.27 8.91 16.06
CA LEU A 106 0.79 7.59 15.74
C LEU A 106 0.16 7.05 14.46
N GLY A 107 -1.17 7.16 14.31
CA GLY A 107 -1.87 6.75 13.09
C GLY A 107 -1.40 7.52 11.85
N ALA A 108 -1.21 8.84 11.97
CA ALA A 108 -0.66 9.66 10.89
C ALA A 108 0.78 9.26 10.54
N ALA A 109 1.64 9.03 11.55
CA ALA A 109 3.02 8.60 11.33
C ALA A 109 3.09 7.22 10.65
N LEU A 110 2.25 6.26 11.06
CA LEU A 110 2.15 4.96 10.42
C LEU A 110 1.66 5.07 8.97
N PHE A 111 0.68 5.93 8.70
CA PHE A 111 0.20 6.19 7.33
C PHE A 111 1.28 6.81 6.43
N PHE A 112 2.04 7.78 6.95
CA PHE A 112 3.17 8.36 6.21
C PHE A 112 4.30 7.35 5.98
N ALA A 113 4.58 6.50 6.97
CA ALA A 113 5.56 5.43 6.83
C ALA A 113 5.14 4.43 5.74
N ASP A 114 3.87 4.00 5.76
CA ASP A 114 3.30 3.09 4.75
C ASP A 114 3.40 3.69 3.35
N GLY A 115 2.98 4.95 3.17
CA GLY A 115 3.08 5.67 1.91
C GLY A 115 4.51 5.87 1.38
N ALA A 116 5.51 5.88 2.27
CA ALA A 116 6.93 5.95 1.89
C ALA A 116 7.53 4.56 1.57
N ILE A 117 7.08 3.51 2.25
CA ILE A 117 7.59 2.14 2.10
C ILE A 117 7.06 1.47 0.82
N THR A 118 5.77 1.64 0.50
CA THR A 118 5.12 0.96 -0.62
C THR A 118 5.83 1.14 -1.97
N PRO A 119 6.23 2.36 -2.41
CA PRO A 119 6.93 2.52 -3.70
C PRO A 119 8.25 1.76 -3.74
N ALA A 120 8.99 1.74 -2.64
CA ALA A 120 10.25 1.01 -2.54
C ALA A 120 10.03 -0.51 -2.65
N ILE A 121 9.06 -1.03 -1.91
CA ILE A 121 8.72 -2.47 -1.87
C ILE A 121 8.14 -2.95 -3.21
N SER A 122 7.30 -2.14 -3.87
CA SER A 122 6.72 -2.46 -5.18
C SER A 122 7.78 -2.53 -6.28
N VAL A 123 8.69 -1.55 -6.36
CA VAL A 123 9.77 -1.57 -7.36
C VAL A 123 10.74 -2.71 -7.07
N LEU A 124 11.10 -2.94 -5.81
CA LEU A 124 11.95 -4.06 -5.43
C LEU A 124 11.31 -5.40 -5.83
N SER A 125 10.02 -5.61 -5.55
CA SER A 125 9.28 -6.84 -5.96
C SER A 125 9.35 -7.07 -7.46
N ALA A 126 9.11 -6.01 -8.24
CA ALA A 126 9.09 -6.10 -9.70
C ALA A 126 10.48 -6.49 -10.25
N VAL A 127 11.55 -5.96 -9.65
CA VAL A 127 12.92 -6.26 -10.05
C VAL A 127 13.36 -7.66 -9.55
N GLU A 128 12.99 -8.06 -8.33
CA GLU A 128 13.21 -9.42 -7.81
C GLU A 128 12.50 -10.48 -8.68
N GLY A 129 11.39 -10.13 -9.33
CA GLY A 129 10.75 -11.01 -10.31
C GLY A 129 11.66 -11.43 -11.47
N LEU A 130 12.67 -10.63 -11.81
CA LEU A 130 13.64 -10.96 -12.87
C LEU A 130 14.61 -12.08 -12.46
N THR A 131 14.86 -12.27 -11.16
CA THR A 131 15.81 -13.29 -10.69
C THR A 131 15.19 -14.68 -10.63
N VAL A 132 13.85 -14.77 -10.71
CA VAL A 132 13.12 -16.04 -10.84
C VAL A 132 13.48 -16.76 -12.14
N SER A 133 13.69 -16.03 -13.24
CA SER A 133 14.09 -16.59 -14.53
C SER A 133 15.61 -16.66 -14.71
N GLN A 134 16.36 -15.72 -14.11
CA GLN A 134 17.81 -15.67 -14.22
C GLN A 134 18.49 -15.28 -12.88
N PRO A 135 18.90 -16.27 -12.05
CA PRO A 135 19.46 -16.02 -10.71
C PRO A 135 20.78 -15.23 -10.70
N SER A 136 21.50 -15.18 -11.82
CA SER A 136 22.77 -14.43 -11.92
C SER A 136 22.61 -12.91 -11.84
N LEU A 137 21.36 -12.40 -11.84
CA LEU A 137 21.06 -10.97 -11.75
C LEU A 137 20.84 -10.47 -10.30
N ASP A 138 20.99 -11.32 -9.26
CA ASP A 138 20.76 -10.92 -7.86
C ASP A 138 21.54 -9.66 -7.44
N TRP A 139 22.79 -9.52 -7.90
CA TRP A 139 23.63 -8.35 -7.60
C TRP A 139 23.11 -7.05 -8.22
N LEU A 140 22.28 -7.15 -9.27
CA LEU A 140 21.72 -6.01 -10.00
C LEU A 140 20.39 -5.52 -9.37
N VAL A 141 19.74 -6.33 -8.53
CA VAL A 141 18.41 -6.02 -7.97
C VAL A 141 18.39 -4.70 -7.20
N VAL A 142 19.29 -4.53 -6.24
CA VAL A 142 19.33 -3.31 -5.40
C VAL A 142 19.76 -2.09 -6.22
N PRO A 143 20.86 -2.11 -7.00
CA PRO A 143 21.25 -0.97 -7.85
C PRO A 143 20.16 -0.55 -8.83
N LEU A 144 19.51 -1.51 -9.49
CA LEU A 144 18.46 -1.22 -10.47
C LEU A 144 17.22 -0.62 -9.78
N THR A 145 16.82 -1.16 -8.63
CA THR A 145 15.71 -0.61 -7.83
C THR A 145 15.99 0.85 -7.46
N LEU A 146 17.20 1.18 -7.00
CA LEU A 146 17.59 2.56 -6.68
C LEU A 146 17.54 3.47 -7.91
N VAL A 147 18.04 3.02 -9.05
CA VAL A 147 17.99 3.78 -10.31
C VAL A 147 16.54 4.06 -10.73
N VAL A 148 15.67 3.05 -10.67
CA VAL A 148 14.25 3.20 -11.00
C VAL A 148 13.57 4.17 -10.03
N LEU A 149 13.78 4.04 -8.72
CA LEU A 149 13.21 4.96 -7.73
C LEU A 149 13.70 6.40 -7.95
N LEU A 150 15.01 6.60 -8.14
CA LEU A 150 15.57 7.92 -8.43
C LEU A 150 14.96 8.53 -9.69
N PHE A 151 14.79 7.73 -10.74
CA PHE A 151 14.18 8.18 -11.99
C PHE A 151 12.70 8.55 -11.80
N LEU A 152 11.91 7.67 -11.17
CA LEU A 152 10.49 7.89 -10.91
C LEU A 152 10.26 9.12 -10.03
N PHE A 153 10.97 9.23 -8.90
CA PHE A 153 10.83 10.37 -7.99
C PHE A 153 11.35 11.67 -8.62
N ARG A 154 12.41 11.63 -9.43
CA ARG A 154 12.89 12.82 -10.16
C ARG A 154 11.86 13.32 -11.18
N PHE A 155 11.11 12.42 -11.80
CA PHE A 155 10.05 12.79 -12.74
C PHE A 155 8.79 13.29 -12.00
N GLN A 156 8.42 12.65 -10.89
CA GLN A 156 7.31 13.08 -10.02
C GLN A 156 7.57 14.45 -9.36
N ALA A 157 8.83 14.77 -9.04
CA ALA A 157 9.22 16.06 -8.46
C ALA A 157 8.99 17.27 -9.39
N GLN A 158 8.75 17.05 -10.68
CA GLN A 158 8.46 18.11 -11.66
C GLN A 158 6.97 18.52 -11.68
N GLY A 159 6.16 17.92 -10.81
CA GLY A 159 4.75 18.25 -10.62
C GLY A 159 3.82 17.30 -11.37
N THR A 160 2.89 16.70 -10.63
CA THR A 160 1.79 15.83 -11.13
C THR A 160 0.92 16.51 -12.19
N ALA A 161 0.97 17.86 -12.29
CA ALA A 161 0.27 18.63 -13.32
C ALA A 161 0.74 18.39 -14.77
N ARG A 162 1.90 17.75 -14.99
CA ARG A 162 2.41 17.39 -16.34
C ARG A 162 2.22 15.91 -16.71
N ILE A 163 1.81 15.07 -15.76
CA ILE A 163 1.89 13.61 -15.88
C ILE A 163 0.49 12.96 -15.83
N GLY A 164 -0.53 13.72 -15.42
CA GLY A 164 -1.94 13.31 -15.47
C GLY A 164 -2.48 13.23 -16.88
#